data_AF-A0A2V6WL61-F1
#
_entry.id   AF-A0A2V6WL61-F1
#
_cell.length_a   1.000
_cell.length_b   1.000
_cell.length_c   1.000
_cell.angle_alpha   90.00
_cell.angle_beta   90.00
_cell.angle_gamma   90.00
#
_symmetry.space_group_name_H-M   'P 1'
#
loop_
_entity.id
_entity.type
_entity.pdbx_description
1 polymer ?
#
loop_
_entity_poly.entity_id
_entity_poly.type
_entity_poly.pdbx_seq_one_letter_code
_entity_poly.pdbx_strand_id
1 'polypeptide(L)'
;MYHPLMNRTPGERRTPYGGTIRFRAGPGRGLRVLELDRYQAPVATLCWDTTNALTAAAVRTAPGAWIGIEPRGARHGGWGLSDRLWLLPDGPGGERRQPLTVFEALDWAAIDHIPPLAEPARLPPGAGTAVLNLVAALAADQGIARLRYRGPYPTETLFTALLEAFRYLEGDAEPLDRFRAGELDWAPAPHERHFEPGGAAVQLRDGVEKVVWRGQAYYRARWQSVARWAPGRVHEAEGTVRCSLWALGAAVEDHLVLDPAGHVLTALEPAPDPRHSAPLSPEVQAGLQALVRAQSAPALAGAVAGVMAALAIEWAGLAGGLVEVTGARARLAWKLADAGGARIGAATSPAARLGRALELLVEMARLLGDPVRARAQASLGELPAAAQPRALAGGAPAGDAATIAAAATALATEFRRR
;
A
#
# COMPACT_ATOMS: atom_id res chain seq x y z
N MET A 1 36.56 -18.43 -14.44
CA MET A 1 36.49 -19.70 -15.19
C MET A 1 35.05 -19.85 -15.68
N TYR A 2 34.86 -19.63 -16.98
CA TYR A 2 33.56 -19.61 -17.66
C TYR A 2 32.98 -21.02 -17.72
N HIS A 3 31.76 -21.22 -17.20
CA HIS A 3 30.98 -22.43 -17.50
C HIS A 3 29.95 -22.08 -18.59
N PRO A 4 30.05 -22.67 -19.79
CA PRO A 4 29.16 -22.37 -20.91
C PRO A 4 27.84 -23.14 -20.78
N LEU A 5 26.76 -22.46 -21.17
CA LEU A 5 25.57 -22.98 -21.85
C LEU A 5 25.13 -24.40 -21.48
N MET A 6 24.38 -24.53 -20.38
CA MET A 6 23.38 -25.59 -20.30
C MET A 6 22.14 -25.15 -21.09
N ASN A 7 21.90 -25.83 -22.22
CA ASN A 7 20.58 -25.97 -22.81
C ASN A 7 19.56 -26.28 -21.71
N ARG A 8 18.72 -25.31 -21.33
CA ARG A 8 17.61 -25.54 -20.41
C ARG A 8 16.32 -25.70 -21.20
N THR A 9 15.85 -26.94 -21.24
CA THR A 9 14.49 -27.38 -21.58
C THR A 9 13.44 -26.56 -20.82
N PRO A 10 12.15 -26.52 -21.24
CA PRO A 10 11.03 -26.25 -20.33
C PRO A 10 11.30 -26.88 -18.95
N GLY A 11 11.18 -26.09 -17.89
CA GLY A 11 11.81 -26.45 -16.63
C GLY A 11 11.27 -25.70 -15.42
N GLU A 12 11.71 -26.17 -14.26
CA GLU A 12 11.35 -25.64 -12.95
C GLU A 12 12.54 -24.89 -12.34
N ARG A 13 12.28 -23.73 -11.72
CA ARG A 13 13.25 -22.92 -10.99
C ARG A 13 12.77 -22.73 -9.56
N ARG A 14 13.59 -23.08 -8.57
CA ARG A 14 13.34 -22.73 -7.17
C ARG A 14 13.78 -21.30 -6.89
N THR A 15 12.98 -20.60 -6.08
CA THR A 15 13.30 -19.25 -5.61
C THR A 15 14.05 -19.31 -4.27
N PRO A 16 14.73 -18.22 -3.85
CA PRO A 16 15.57 -18.24 -2.65
C PRO A 16 14.86 -18.63 -1.37
N TYR A 17 13.54 -18.38 -1.27
CA TYR A 17 12.76 -18.69 -0.08
C TYR A 17 11.80 -19.87 -0.27
N GLY A 18 12.09 -20.76 -1.23
CA GLY A 18 11.45 -22.07 -1.34
C GLY A 18 10.25 -22.15 -2.29
N GLY A 19 9.81 -21.03 -2.86
CA GLY A 19 8.87 -21.00 -3.98
C GLY A 19 9.39 -21.67 -5.24
N THR A 20 8.49 -21.92 -6.19
CA THR A 20 8.73 -22.70 -7.39
C THR A 20 8.12 -22.02 -8.60
N ILE A 21 8.89 -21.85 -9.67
CA ILE A 21 8.45 -21.24 -10.92
C ILE A 21 8.63 -22.24 -12.05
N ARG A 22 7.57 -22.50 -12.81
CA ARG A 22 7.59 -23.40 -13.98
C ARG A 22 7.54 -22.61 -15.27
N PHE A 23 8.32 -23.08 -16.23
CA PHE A 23 8.46 -22.51 -17.56
C PHE A 23 8.11 -23.54 -18.61
N ARG A 24 7.46 -23.10 -19.68
CA ARG A 24 7.39 -23.85 -20.94
C ARG A 24 8.46 -23.34 -21.91
N ALA A 25 8.70 -24.11 -22.98
CA ALA A 25 9.58 -23.68 -24.07
C ALA A 25 9.07 -22.36 -24.69
N GLY A 26 9.98 -21.48 -25.06
CA GLY A 26 9.68 -20.19 -25.67
C GLY A 26 10.94 -19.33 -25.82
N PRO A 27 10.80 -18.06 -26.20
CA PRO A 27 11.94 -17.15 -26.38
C PRO A 27 12.80 -17.01 -25.11
N GLY A 28 14.10 -16.77 -25.29
CA GLY A 28 15.02 -16.49 -24.19
C GLY A 28 15.10 -17.61 -23.15
N ARG A 29 14.76 -17.31 -21.90
CA ARG A 29 14.80 -18.24 -20.76
C ARG A 29 13.55 -19.13 -20.62
N GLY A 30 12.66 -19.10 -21.60
CA GLY A 30 11.37 -19.78 -21.57
C GLY A 30 10.25 -18.88 -21.02
N LEU A 31 9.01 -19.33 -21.20
CA LEU A 31 7.82 -18.58 -20.81
C LEU A 31 7.29 -19.11 -19.48
N ARG A 32 7.20 -18.24 -18.47
CA ARG A 32 6.63 -18.58 -17.16
C ARG A 32 5.17 -19.03 -17.35
N VAL A 33 4.78 -20.17 -16.80
CA VAL A 33 3.39 -20.68 -16.85
C VAL A 33 2.74 -20.79 -15.49
N LEU A 34 3.54 -20.97 -14.43
CA LEU A 34 3.05 -21.16 -13.07
C LEU A 34 4.08 -20.66 -12.06
N GLU A 35 3.61 -20.00 -11.02
CA GLU A 35 4.35 -19.66 -9.81
C GLU A 35 3.61 -20.25 -8.61
N LEU A 36 4.34 -21.01 -7.81
CA LEU A 36 3.88 -21.63 -6.57
C LEU A 36 4.69 -21.06 -5.41
N ASP A 37 4.07 -20.87 -4.26
CA ASP A 37 4.79 -20.54 -3.05
C ASP A 37 5.50 -21.78 -2.47
N ARG A 38 6.20 -21.60 -1.34
CA ARG A 38 6.92 -22.70 -0.67
C ARG A 38 6.00 -23.82 -0.18
N TYR A 39 4.71 -23.56 0.00
CA TYR A 39 3.68 -24.53 0.37
C TYR A 39 3.00 -25.16 -0.86
N GLN A 40 3.54 -24.92 -2.06
CA GLN A 40 2.99 -25.38 -3.33
C GLN A 40 1.61 -24.78 -3.66
N ALA A 41 1.22 -23.69 -3.00
CA ALA A 41 -0.01 -22.97 -3.32
C ALA A 41 0.22 -22.06 -4.54
N PRO A 42 -0.71 -22.01 -5.52
CA PRO A 42 -0.58 -21.13 -6.66
C PRO A 42 -0.56 -19.65 -6.26
N VAL A 43 0.38 -18.93 -6.86
CA VAL A 43 0.58 -17.48 -6.70
C VAL A 43 0.31 -16.73 -8.01
N ALA A 44 0.71 -17.32 -9.14
CA ALA A 44 0.41 -16.81 -10.47
C ALA A 44 0.28 -17.93 -11.50
N THR A 45 -0.60 -17.76 -12.48
CA THR A 45 -0.79 -18.69 -13.61
C THR A 45 -0.78 -17.90 -14.91
N LEU A 46 -0.14 -18.42 -15.95
CA LEU A 46 -0.04 -17.76 -17.26
C LEU A 46 -0.32 -18.75 -18.38
N CYS A 47 -1.20 -18.36 -19.29
CA CYS A 47 -1.59 -19.11 -20.48
C CYS A 47 -1.06 -18.39 -21.71
N TRP A 48 -0.31 -19.11 -22.51
CA TRP A 48 0.31 -18.61 -23.74
C TRP A 48 -0.17 -19.46 -24.92
N ASP A 49 -0.43 -18.85 -26.07
CA ASP A 49 -0.83 -19.59 -27.28
C ASP A 49 0.38 -20.20 -28.01
N THR A 50 0.15 -20.83 -29.17
CA THR A 50 1.21 -21.43 -30.00
C THR A 50 2.14 -20.41 -30.65
N THR A 51 1.76 -19.13 -30.68
CA THR A 51 2.58 -18.02 -31.19
C THR A 51 3.40 -17.34 -30.11
N ASN A 52 3.33 -17.84 -28.86
CA ASN A 52 3.94 -17.25 -27.67
C ASN A 52 3.33 -15.91 -27.24
N ALA A 53 2.11 -15.59 -27.68
CA ALA A 53 1.36 -14.47 -27.12
C ALA A 53 0.63 -14.91 -25.85
N LEU A 54 0.61 -14.03 -24.84
CA LEU A 54 -0.15 -14.28 -23.63
C LEU A 54 -1.65 -14.16 -23.95
N THR A 55 -2.45 -15.16 -23.58
CA THR A 55 -3.90 -15.16 -23.79
C THR A 55 -4.68 -14.95 -22.50
N ALA A 56 -4.10 -15.32 -21.36
CA ALA A 56 -4.63 -15.04 -20.04
C ALA A 56 -3.53 -15.13 -18.98
N ALA A 57 -3.66 -14.36 -17.91
CA ALA A 57 -2.91 -14.60 -16.69
C ALA A 57 -3.80 -14.38 -15.47
N ALA A 58 -3.40 -14.90 -14.32
CA ALA A 58 -4.02 -14.60 -13.06
C ALA A 58 -2.97 -14.50 -11.95
N VAL A 59 -3.16 -13.56 -11.02
CA VAL A 59 -2.28 -13.36 -9.86
C VAL A 59 -3.08 -13.32 -8.57
N ARG A 60 -2.52 -13.92 -7.52
CA ARG A 60 -3.09 -13.89 -6.18
C ARG A 60 -2.64 -12.64 -5.43
N THR A 61 -3.58 -11.93 -4.82
CA THR A 61 -3.32 -10.80 -3.93
C THR A 61 -3.00 -11.29 -2.53
N ALA A 62 -2.39 -10.45 -1.70
CA ALA A 62 -2.08 -10.79 -0.31
C ALA A 62 -3.32 -11.18 0.53
N PRO A 63 -4.49 -10.48 0.40
CA PRO A 63 -5.75 -10.96 0.99
C PRO A 63 -6.30 -12.27 0.41
N GLY A 64 -5.66 -12.84 -0.62
CA GLY A 64 -6.04 -14.13 -1.21
C GLY A 64 -6.98 -14.06 -2.42
N ALA A 65 -7.43 -12.86 -2.81
CA ALA A 65 -8.24 -12.67 -4.01
C ALA A 65 -7.43 -12.94 -5.28
N TRP A 66 -8.07 -13.40 -6.36
CA TRP A 66 -7.42 -13.60 -7.65
C TRP A 66 -7.82 -12.51 -8.65
N ILE A 67 -6.80 -11.99 -9.34
CA ILE A 67 -6.94 -10.96 -10.35
C ILE A 67 -6.58 -11.55 -11.70
N GLY A 68 -7.56 -11.66 -12.58
CA GLY A 68 -7.39 -12.09 -13.95
C GLY A 68 -6.91 -10.94 -14.83
N ILE A 69 -6.03 -11.26 -15.78
CA ILE A 69 -5.52 -10.36 -16.81
C ILE A 69 -5.96 -10.93 -18.16
N GLU A 70 -6.70 -10.12 -18.91
CA GLU A 70 -7.10 -10.40 -20.28
C GLU A 70 -6.32 -9.46 -21.22
N PRO A 71 -5.26 -9.97 -21.89
CA PRO A 71 -4.45 -9.17 -22.78
C PRO A 71 -5.27 -8.61 -23.95
N ARG A 72 -5.08 -7.31 -24.25
CA ARG A 72 -5.69 -6.60 -25.37
C ARG A 72 -7.23 -6.67 -25.41
N GLY A 73 -7.88 -6.95 -24.28
CA GLY A 73 -9.33 -7.12 -24.17
C GLY A 73 -10.14 -5.83 -24.16
N ALA A 74 -9.49 -4.65 -24.17
CA ALA A 74 -10.15 -3.36 -24.07
C ALA A 74 -9.43 -2.24 -24.84
N ARG A 75 -10.07 -1.06 -24.88
CA ARG A 75 -9.47 0.21 -25.31
C ARG A 75 -9.79 1.30 -24.29
N HIS A 76 -8.81 2.15 -23.99
CA HIS A 76 -8.92 3.33 -23.14
C HIS A 76 -8.77 4.60 -23.99
N GLY A 77 -9.56 5.64 -23.70
CA GLY A 77 -9.56 6.87 -24.50
C GLY A 77 -8.24 7.65 -24.47
N GLY A 78 -7.41 7.47 -23.44
CA GLY A 78 -6.15 8.20 -23.28
C GLY A 78 -4.93 7.55 -23.96
N TRP A 79 -4.86 6.23 -24.04
CA TRP A 79 -3.67 5.51 -24.56
C TRP A 79 -4.02 4.37 -25.55
N GLY A 80 -5.29 4.14 -25.85
CA GLY A 80 -5.68 3.14 -26.85
C GLY A 80 -5.73 1.71 -26.30
N LEU A 81 -5.07 0.76 -26.96
CA LEU A 81 -5.21 -0.68 -26.67
C LEU A 81 -4.82 -0.97 -25.21
N SER A 82 -5.60 -1.83 -24.54
CA SER A 82 -5.47 -2.05 -23.10
C SER A 82 -5.70 -3.50 -22.70
N ASP A 83 -4.96 -3.92 -21.67
CA ASP A 83 -5.18 -5.17 -20.96
C ASP A 83 -6.24 -4.96 -19.88
N ARG A 84 -7.21 -5.87 -19.79
CA ARG A 84 -8.34 -5.76 -18.85
C ARG A 84 -8.08 -6.59 -17.61
N LEU A 85 -8.37 -6.00 -16.45
CA LEU A 85 -8.31 -6.65 -15.15
C LEU A 85 -9.69 -7.13 -14.70
N TRP A 86 -9.74 -8.34 -14.18
CA TRP A 86 -10.95 -9.03 -13.73
C TRP A 86 -10.79 -9.51 -12.29
N LEU A 87 -11.88 -9.47 -11.51
CA LEU A 87 -11.94 -10.24 -10.27
C LEU A 87 -12.34 -11.70 -10.59
N LEU A 88 -11.56 -12.64 -10.08
CA LEU A 88 -11.79 -14.08 -10.23
C LEU A 88 -12.09 -14.70 -8.85
N PRO A 89 -13.37 -14.77 -8.41
CA PRO A 89 -13.69 -15.25 -7.07
C PRO A 89 -13.36 -16.73 -6.87
N ASP A 90 -13.46 -17.53 -7.94
CA ASP A 90 -13.26 -18.98 -7.91
C ASP A 90 -11.80 -19.38 -8.27
N GLY A 91 -10.89 -18.40 -8.35
CA GLY A 91 -9.47 -18.63 -8.63
C GLY A 91 -9.08 -18.54 -10.11
N PRO A 92 -7.85 -18.96 -10.48
CA PRO A 92 -7.22 -18.66 -11.78
C PRO A 92 -7.89 -19.28 -13.01
N GLY A 93 -8.81 -20.24 -12.83
CA GLY A 93 -9.65 -20.82 -13.89
C GLY A 93 -11.14 -20.52 -13.73
N GLY A 94 -11.51 -19.66 -12.78
CA GLY A 94 -12.89 -19.31 -12.49
C GLY A 94 -13.51 -18.39 -13.55
N GLU A 95 -14.83 -18.25 -13.50
CA GLU A 95 -15.55 -17.33 -14.39
C GLU A 95 -15.17 -15.87 -14.11
N ARG A 96 -15.00 -15.12 -15.20
CA ARG A 96 -14.76 -13.67 -15.15
C ARG A 96 -16.04 -12.97 -14.74
N ARG A 97 -16.14 -12.55 -13.49
CA ARG A 97 -17.39 -11.94 -12.99
C ARG A 97 -17.48 -10.44 -13.24
N GLN A 98 -16.46 -9.70 -12.83
CA GLN A 98 -16.53 -8.24 -12.81
C GLN A 98 -15.27 -7.63 -13.43
N PRO A 99 -15.41 -6.79 -14.48
CA PRO A 99 -14.29 -6.00 -14.96
C PRO A 99 -13.95 -4.96 -13.90
N LEU A 100 -12.69 -4.95 -13.46
CA LEU A 100 -12.20 -4.05 -12.43
C LEU A 100 -11.70 -2.75 -13.03
N THR A 101 -10.77 -2.83 -13.98
CA THR A 101 -10.19 -1.66 -14.66
C THR A 101 -9.33 -2.14 -15.84
N VAL A 102 -8.56 -1.25 -16.47
CA VAL A 102 -7.63 -1.52 -17.57
C VAL A 102 -6.28 -0.83 -17.37
N PHE A 103 -5.21 -1.39 -17.93
CA PHE A 103 -3.92 -0.72 -18.09
C PHE A 103 -3.44 -0.80 -19.54
N GLU A 104 -2.49 0.05 -19.93
CA GLU A 104 -1.91 0.03 -21.29
C GLU A 104 -1.46 -1.38 -21.67
N ALA A 105 -1.85 -1.84 -22.87
CA ALA A 105 -1.57 -3.21 -23.28
C ALA A 105 -0.06 -3.45 -23.40
N LEU A 106 0.41 -4.53 -22.79
CA LEU A 106 1.81 -4.94 -22.86
C LEU A 106 2.04 -5.97 -23.96
N ASP A 107 3.24 -5.96 -24.54
CA ASP A 107 3.80 -7.18 -25.12
C ASP A 107 4.39 -8.02 -23.99
N TRP A 108 3.60 -8.97 -23.48
CA TRP A 108 3.99 -9.81 -22.35
C TRP A 108 5.22 -10.68 -22.61
N ALA A 109 5.54 -10.97 -23.88
CA ALA A 109 6.74 -11.70 -24.25
C ALA A 109 7.99 -10.80 -24.34
N ALA A 110 7.81 -9.48 -24.38
CA ALA A 110 8.86 -8.48 -24.52
C ALA A 110 8.50 -7.19 -23.77
N ILE A 111 8.57 -7.22 -22.44
CA ILE A 111 8.27 -6.07 -21.57
C ILE A 111 9.30 -4.96 -21.81
N ASP A 112 8.84 -3.78 -22.22
CA ASP A 112 9.69 -2.62 -22.50
C ASP A 112 9.39 -1.38 -21.63
N HIS A 113 8.27 -1.39 -20.89
CA HIS A 113 7.90 -0.29 -19.99
C HIS A 113 6.98 -0.75 -18.83
N ILE A 114 6.74 0.17 -17.88
CA ILE A 114 5.74 0.02 -16.83
C ILE A 114 4.47 0.76 -17.27
N PRO A 115 3.31 0.08 -17.41
CA PRO A 115 2.12 0.66 -18.02
C PRO A 115 1.34 1.58 -17.05
N PRO A 116 0.66 2.65 -17.54
CA PRO A 116 -0.38 3.34 -16.79
C PRO A 116 -1.59 2.46 -16.51
N LEU A 117 -2.23 2.70 -15.36
CA LEU A 117 -3.44 2.03 -14.90
C LEU A 117 -4.59 3.05 -14.81
N ALA A 118 -5.75 2.71 -15.38
CA ALA A 118 -6.97 3.49 -15.21
C ALA A 118 -7.60 3.20 -13.83
N GLU A 119 -8.31 4.17 -13.27
CA GLU A 119 -9.19 3.99 -12.10
C GLU A 119 -8.62 3.08 -10.98
N PRO A 120 -7.41 3.36 -10.44
CA PRO A 120 -6.74 2.47 -9.49
C PRO A 120 -7.58 2.16 -8.24
N ALA A 121 -8.50 3.05 -7.87
CA ALA A 121 -9.43 2.87 -6.74
C ALA A 121 -10.43 1.71 -6.93
N ARG A 122 -10.64 1.22 -8.16
CA ARG A 122 -11.50 0.05 -8.42
C ARG A 122 -10.83 -1.28 -8.11
N LEU A 123 -9.52 -1.28 -7.90
CA LEU A 123 -8.78 -2.48 -7.56
C LEU A 123 -9.00 -2.87 -6.10
N PRO A 124 -9.19 -4.17 -5.79
CA PRO A 124 -9.18 -4.63 -4.41
C PRO A 124 -7.77 -4.45 -3.80
N PRO A 125 -7.65 -4.39 -2.46
CA PRO A 125 -6.38 -4.19 -1.79
C PRO A 125 -5.28 -5.15 -2.24
N GLY A 126 -4.12 -4.60 -2.60
CA GLY A 126 -2.95 -5.36 -3.04
C GLY A 126 -2.98 -5.88 -4.48
N ALA A 127 -4.07 -5.68 -5.24
CA ALA A 127 -4.14 -6.13 -6.64
C ALA A 127 -3.13 -5.40 -7.53
N GLY A 128 -3.00 -4.08 -7.39
CA GLY A 128 -2.06 -3.30 -8.18
C GLY A 128 -0.62 -3.78 -8.00
N THR A 129 -0.18 -4.00 -6.75
CA THR A 129 1.19 -4.46 -6.48
C THR A 129 1.40 -5.93 -6.85
N ALA A 130 0.36 -6.78 -6.79
CA ALA A 130 0.43 -8.15 -7.30
C ALA A 130 0.63 -8.20 -8.83
N VAL A 131 -0.05 -7.34 -9.59
CA VAL A 131 0.12 -7.22 -11.05
C VAL A 131 1.50 -6.61 -11.38
N LEU A 132 1.91 -5.55 -10.68
CA LEU A 132 3.25 -4.97 -10.86
C LEU A 132 4.37 -5.97 -10.56
N ASN A 133 4.20 -6.83 -9.54
CA ASN A 133 5.17 -7.89 -9.24
C ASN A 133 5.25 -8.92 -10.37
N LEU A 134 4.13 -9.24 -11.05
CA LEU A 134 4.14 -10.10 -12.23
C LEU A 134 4.89 -9.43 -13.40
N VAL A 135 4.64 -8.15 -13.66
CA VAL A 135 5.35 -7.39 -14.71
C VAL A 135 6.86 -7.38 -14.42
N ALA A 136 7.27 -7.06 -13.19
CA ALA A 136 8.67 -7.11 -12.76
C ALA A 136 9.26 -8.51 -12.91
N ALA A 137 8.50 -9.55 -12.58
CA ALA A 137 8.96 -10.93 -12.65
C ALA A 137 9.20 -11.40 -14.09
N LEU A 138 8.32 -11.03 -15.03
CA LEU A 138 8.49 -11.33 -16.45
C LEU A 138 9.63 -10.52 -17.07
N ALA A 139 9.74 -9.24 -16.75
CA ALA A 139 10.87 -8.40 -17.19
C ALA A 139 12.22 -8.97 -16.69
N ALA A 140 12.28 -9.44 -15.44
CA ALA A 140 13.47 -10.10 -14.89
C ALA A 140 13.78 -11.44 -15.58
N ASP A 141 12.77 -12.24 -15.91
CA ASP A 141 12.92 -13.49 -16.67
C ASP A 141 13.46 -13.22 -18.09
N GLN A 142 13.06 -12.11 -18.68
CA GLN A 142 13.50 -11.63 -20.00
C GLN A 142 14.88 -10.93 -19.94
N GLY A 143 15.46 -10.74 -18.76
CA GLY A 143 16.76 -10.10 -18.58
C GLY A 143 16.75 -8.58 -18.79
N ILE A 144 15.58 -7.94 -18.67
CA ILE A 144 15.45 -6.49 -18.81
C ILE A 144 16.09 -5.82 -17.60
N ALA A 145 17.11 -5.00 -17.86
CA ALA A 145 17.83 -4.28 -16.80
C ALA A 145 17.15 -2.97 -16.39
N ARG A 146 16.38 -2.35 -17.29
CA ARG A 146 15.84 -1.00 -17.14
C ARG A 146 14.48 -0.86 -17.80
N LEU A 147 13.56 -0.22 -17.08
CA LEU A 147 12.21 0.15 -17.52
C LEU A 147 11.90 1.59 -17.10
N ARG A 148 10.97 2.22 -17.80
CA ARG A 148 10.40 3.52 -17.44
C ARG A 148 8.89 3.41 -17.26
N TYR A 149 8.35 4.21 -16.35
CA TYR A 149 6.92 4.47 -16.30
C TYR A 149 6.55 5.48 -17.39
N ARG A 150 5.59 5.14 -18.24
CA ARG A 150 5.13 6.00 -19.36
C ARG A 150 3.75 6.64 -19.12
N GLY A 151 3.18 6.45 -17.94
CA GLY A 151 1.84 6.92 -17.65
C GLY A 151 1.76 8.39 -17.28
N PRO A 152 0.60 9.05 -17.50
CA PRO A 152 0.42 10.47 -17.22
C PRO A 152 0.26 10.80 -15.73
N TYR A 153 0.26 9.80 -14.85
CA TYR A 153 -0.09 9.96 -13.42
C TYR A 153 1.02 9.46 -12.48
N PRO A 154 2.17 10.15 -12.37
CA PRO A 154 3.26 9.76 -11.48
C PRO A 154 2.98 10.21 -10.03
N THR A 155 2.03 9.54 -9.38
CA THR A 155 1.62 9.86 -8.00
C THR A 155 2.56 9.24 -6.95
N GLU A 156 2.59 9.80 -5.74
CA GLU A 156 3.34 9.20 -4.61
C GLU A 156 2.84 7.79 -4.25
N THR A 157 1.53 7.55 -4.34
CA THR A 157 0.95 6.22 -4.16
C THR A 157 1.47 5.22 -5.19
N LEU A 158 1.57 5.63 -6.46
CA LEU A 158 2.16 4.77 -7.49
C LEU A 158 3.66 4.57 -7.26
N PHE A 159 4.40 5.63 -6.94
CA PHE A 159 5.82 5.55 -6.62
C PHE A 159 6.08 4.51 -5.51
N THR A 160 5.36 4.61 -4.40
CA THR A 160 5.48 3.66 -3.27
C THR A 160 5.03 2.24 -3.63
N ALA A 161 4.05 2.08 -4.52
CA ALA A 161 3.65 0.78 -5.05
C ALA A 161 4.74 0.16 -5.97
N LEU A 162 5.46 0.97 -6.74
CA LEU A 162 6.57 0.52 -7.57
C LEU A 162 7.75 0.04 -6.73
N LEU A 163 8.03 0.68 -5.58
CA LEU A 163 9.06 0.22 -4.64
C LEU A 163 8.83 -1.23 -4.17
N GLU A 164 7.58 -1.74 -4.19
CA GLU A 164 7.31 -3.13 -3.82
C GLU A 164 7.88 -4.13 -4.83
N ALA A 165 8.03 -3.77 -6.12
CA ALA A 165 8.38 -4.70 -7.20
C ALA A 165 9.58 -4.27 -8.06
N PHE A 166 10.07 -3.04 -7.88
CA PHE A 166 11.13 -2.44 -8.68
C PHE A 166 12.12 -1.68 -7.79
N ARG A 167 13.37 -1.55 -8.27
CA ARG A 167 14.39 -0.67 -7.69
C ARG A 167 14.62 0.50 -8.61
N TYR A 168 14.65 1.73 -8.09
CA TYR A 168 15.03 2.85 -8.95
C TYR A 168 16.54 2.80 -9.21
N LEU A 169 16.94 3.15 -10.43
CA LEU A 169 18.31 3.07 -10.94
C LEU A 169 18.93 4.46 -10.95
N GLU A 170 19.30 5.01 -9.79
CA GLU A 170 20.07 6.26 -9.70
C GLU A 170 20.59 6.53 -8.28
N GLY A 171 21.74 7.21 -8.21
CA GLY A 171 22.38 7.64 -6.97
C GLY A 171 22.42 9.17 -6.88
N ASP A 172 21.38 9.78 -6.33
CA ASP A 172 21.36 10.92 -5.38
C ASP A 172 19.94 11.55 -5.29
N ALA A 173 19.78 12.52 -4.37
CA ALA A 173 18.58 12.97 -3.66
C ALA A 173 17.24 13.07 -4.43
N GLU A 174 16.13 12.84 -3.69
CA GLU A 174 14.73 13.10 -4.09
C GLU A 174 14.14 12.22 -5.21
N PRO A 175 14.12 10.87 -5.06
CA PRO A 175 13.63 9.96 -6.09
C PRO A 175 12.14 10.16 -6.47
N LEU A 176 11.31 10.67 -5.54
CA LEU A 176 9.90 10.93 -5.83
C LEU A 176 9.71 12.07 -6.84
N ASP A 177 10.53 13.12 -6.77
CA ASP A 177 10.39 14.27 -7.66
C ASP A 177 10.90 13.94 -9.07
N ARG A 178 11.97 13.13 -9.16
CA ARG A 178 12.40 12.55 -10.45
C ARG A 178 11.36 11.63 -11.07
N PHE A 179 10.67 10.83 -10.25
CA PHE A 179 9.54 10.03 -10.72
C PHE A 179 8.41 10.90 -11.28
N ARG A 180 8.07 11.99 -10.58
CA ARG A 180 7.06 12.97 -11.04
C ARG A 180 7.45 13.66 -12.34
N ALA A 181 8.75 13.89 -12.56
CA ALA A 181 9.28 14.42 -13.81
C ALA A 181 9.35 13.40 -14.96
N GLY A 182 9.11 12.10 -14.69
CA GLY A 182 9.23 11.03 -15.70
C GLY A 182 10.68 10.65 -16.03
N GLU A 183 11.62 11.03 -15.16
CA GLU A 183 13.07 10.87 -15.38
C GLU A 183 13.67 9.69 -14.63
N LEU A 184 12.86 8.96 -13.86
CA LEU A 184 13.34 7.86 -13.01
C LEU A 184 13.32 6.53 -13.76
N ASP A 185 14.50 5.92 -13.88
CA ASP A 185 14.69 4.57 -14.41
C ASP A 185 14.47 3.51 -13.32
N TRP A 186 13.89 2.36 -13.70
CA TRP A 186 13.54 1.28 -12.78
C TRP A 186 14.15 -0.05 -13.23
N ALA A 187 14.80 -0.78 -12.33
CA ALA A 187 15.18 -2.17 -12.51
C ALA A 187 14.08 -3.09 -11.96
N PRO A 188 13.67 -4.13 -12.72
CA PRO A 188 12.82 -5.19 -12.18
C PRO A 188 13.45 -5.84 -10.96
N ALA A 189 12.69 -5.92 -9.87
CA ALA A 189 13.12 -6.55 -8.62
C ALA A 189 11.94 -7.31 -8.01
N PRO A 190 11.42 -8.36 -8.64
CA PRO A 190 10.26 -9.07 -8.10
C PRO A 190 10.55 -9.60 -6.69
N HIS A 191 9.53 -9.61 -5.83
CA HIS A 191 9.59 -10.25 -4.53
C HIS A 191 8.90 -11.63 -4.59
N GLU A 192 9.39 -12.54 -3.76
CA GLU A 192 8.71 -13.80 -3.50
C GLU A 192 7.54 -13.58 -2.55
N ARG A 193 6.48 -14.38 -2.69
CA ARG A 193 5.31 -14.36 -1.82
C ARG A 193 5.00 -15.75 -1.33
N HIS A 194 4.63 -15.86 -0.06
CA HIS A 194 4.01 -17.07 0.44
C HIS A 194 2.82 -16.76 1.33
N PHE A 195 1.92 -17.74 1.41
CA PHE A 195 0.67 -17.65 2.15
C PHE A 195 0.72 -18.65 3.30
N GLU A 196 0.97 -18.15 4.51
CA GLU A 196 0.98 -18.97 5.72
C GLU A 196 -0.39 -19.58 5.97
N PRO A 197 -0.47 -20.84 6.44
CA PRO A 197 -1.74 -21.47 6.83
C PRO A 197 -2.56 -20.66 7.83
N GLY A 198 -1.89 -19.86 8.68
CA GLY A 198 -2.51 -18.93 9.64
C GLY A 198 -3.08 -17.64 9.02
N GLY A 199 -3.11 -17.53 7.70
CA GLY A 199 -3.72 -16.42 6.96
C GLY A 199 -2.83 -15.19 6.78
N ALA A 200 -1.54 -15.27 7.11
CA ALA A 200 -0.58 -14.21 6.82
C ALA A 200 -0.02 -14.38 5.39
N ALA A 201 0.03 -13.31 4.62
CA ALA A 201 0.72 -13.26 3.34
C ALA A 201 2.01 -12.44 3.51
N VAL A 202 3.15 -13.03 3.17
CA VAL A 202 4.47 -12.46 3.42
C VAL A 202 5.17 -12.19 2.09
N GLN A 203 5.76 -11.00 1.96
CA GLN A 203 6.60 -10.61 0.82
C GLN A 203 8.07 -10.62 1.24
N LEU A 204 8.89 -11.30 0.45
CA LEU A 204 10.30 -11.55 0.73
C LEU A 204 11.17 -11.16 -0.45
N ARG A 205 12.28 -10.47 -0.17
CA ARG A 205 13.34 -10.23 -1.15
C ARG A 205 14.71 -10.31 -0.48
N ASP A 206 15.01 -9.31 0.35
CA ASP A 206 16.19 -9.27 1.22
C ASP A 206 15.72 -9.34 2.69
N GLY A 207 15.09 -10.47 3.04
CA GLY A 207 14.28 -10.65 4.24
C GLY A 207 12.82 -10.21 4.06
N VAL A 208 12.10 -10.15 5.19
CA VAL A 208 10.68 -9.76 5.23
C VAL A 208 10.54 -8.26 4.96
N GLU A 209 9.89 -7.91 3.85
CA GLU A 209 9.65 -6.51 3.45
C GLU A 209 8.23 -6.04 3.77
N LYS A 210 7.24 -6.94 3.64
CA LYS A 210 5.83 -6.65 3.92
C LYS A 210 5.10 -7.90 4.39
N VAL A 211 4.19 -7.73 5.33
CA VAL A 211 3.26 -8.78 5.78
C VAL A 211 1.84 -8.22 5.68
N VAL A 212 0.90 -9.03 5.20
CA VAL A 212 -0.53 -8.73 5.29
C VAL A 212 -1.18 -9.81 6.13
N TRP A 213 -1.86 -9.42 7.19
CA TRP A 213 -2.54 -10.35 8.09
C TRP A 213 -3.83 -9.70 8.58
N ARG A 214 -4.96 -10.42 8.46
CA ARG A 214 -6.30 -9.96 8.85
C ARG A 214 -6.69 -8.60 8.26
N GLY A 215 -6.35 -8.39 6.99
CA GLY A 215 -6.62 -7.14 6.27
C GLY A 215 -5.67 -5.97 6.62
N GLN A 216 -4.80 -6.13 7.63
CA GLN A 216 -3.80 -5.13 7.99
C GLN A 216 -2.49 -5.39 7.27
N ALA A 217 -1.85 -4.32 6.77
CA ALA A 217 -0.54 -4.39 6.15
C ALA A 217 0.54 -3.82 7.07
N TYR A 218 1.63 -4.57 7.22
CA TYR A 218 2.84 -4.19 7.93
C TYR A 218 3.96 -4.02 6.91
N TYR A 219 4.66 -2.90 6.98
CA TYR A 219 5.74 -2.59 6.05
C TYR A 219 7.06 -2.47 6.79
N ARG A 220 8.15 -2.94 6.20
CA ARG A 220 9.49 -2.55 6.62
C ARG A 220 9.57 -1.02 6.58
N ALA A 221 10.14 -0.41 7.62
CA ALA A 221 10.14 1.05 7.78
C ALA A 221 10.83 1.79 6.63
N ARG A 222 11.80 1.14 5.98
CA ARG A 222 12.56 1.69 4.87
C ARG A 222 12.55 0.74 3.69
N TRP A 223 12.26 1.25 2.51
CA TRP A 223 12.44 0.56 1.24
C TRP A 223 13.45 1.33 0.41
N GLN A 224 14.58 0.69 0.09
CA GLN A 224 15.71 1.38 -0.53
C GLN A 224 16.12 2.58 0.36
N SER A 225 16.26 3.79 -0.18
CA SER A 225 16.54 4.99 0.65
C SER A 225 15.30 5.63 1.27
N VAL A 226 14.09 5.23 0.87
CA VAL A 226 12.82 5.90 1.20
C VAL A 226 12.24 5.36 2.51
N ALA A 227 11.99 6.26 3.47
CA ALA A 227 11.25 5.93 4.68
C ALA A 227 9.75 6.03 4.41
N ARG A 228 8.99 4.97 4.73
CA ARG A 228 7.54 4.95 4.58
C ARG A 228 6.89 5.12 5.95
N TRP A 229 6.01 6.11 6.08
CA TRP A 229 5.11 6.16 7.23
C TRP A 229 3.99 5.14 7.01
N ALA A 230 3.81 4.25 7.97
CA ALA A 230 2.69 3.33 8.05
C ALA A 230 2.46 2.97 9.53
N PRO A 231 1.19 2.79 9.95
CA PRO A 231 0.87 2.39 11.33
C PRO A 231 1.26 0.95 11.62
N GLY A 232 1.21 0.05 10.63
CA GLY A 232 1.73 -1.30 10.73
C GLY A 232 3.17 -1.38 10.25
N ARG A 233 4.09 -1.89 11.08
CA ARG A 233 5.50 -2.04 10.71
C ARG A 233 6.04 -3.45 10.92
N VAL A 234 6.91 -3.83 10.01
CA VAL A 234 7.84 -4.95 10.15
C VAL A 234 9.15 -4.41 10.72
N HIS A 235 9.63 -5.00 11.82
CA HIS A 235 10.93 -4.66 12.42
C HIS A 235 11.59 -5.89 13.03
N GLU A 236 12.90 -5.83 13.24
CA GLU A 236 13.66 -6.91 13.87
C GLU A 236 13.77 -6.67 15.38
N ALA A 237 13.56 -7.72 16.17
CA ALA A 237 13.71 -7.70 17.61
C ALA A 237 14.14 -9.07 18.12
N GLU A 238 15.23 -9.13 18.89
CA GLU A 238 15.69 -10.35 19.57
C GLU A 238 15.91 -11.55 18.62
N GLY A 239 16.43 -11.29 17.41
CA GLY A 239 16.66 -12.33 16.39
C GLY A 239 15.40 -12.82 15.66
N THR A 240 14.25 -12.22 15.95
CA THR A 240 12.97 -12.47 15.26
C THR A 240 12.54 -11.24 14.45
N VAL A 241 11.59 -11.44 13.55
CA VAL A 241 10.90 -10.37 12.84
C VAL A 241 9.53 -10.18 13.47
N ARG A 242 9.18 -8.95 13.86
CA ARG A 242 7.88 -8.62 14.45
C ARG A 242 7.04 -7.77 13.51
N CYS A 243 5.73 -8.04 13.51
CA CYS A 243 4.73 -7.16 12.93
C CYS A 243 4.00 -6.45 14.06
N SER A 244 4.11 -5.12 14.12
CA SER A 244 3.59 -4.33 15.23
C SER A 244 2.82 -3.11 14.74
N LEU A 245 1.87 -2.63 15.54
CA LEU A 245 1.37 -1.26 15.45
C LEU A 245 2.40 -0.31 16.02
N TRP A 246 2.60 0.81 15.32
CA TRP A 246 3.50 1.87 15.70
C TRP A 246 2.74 3.18 15.76
N ALA A 247 3.01 3.94 16.81
CA ALA A 247 2.57 5.31 16.97
C ALA A 247 3.69 6.13 17.58
N LEU A 248 3.83 7.39 17.17
CA LEU A 248 4.77 8.34 17.79
C LEU A 248 6.23 7.85 17.83
N GLY A 249 6.61 7.07 16.80
CA GLY A 249 7.97 6.55 16.64
C GLY A 249 8.31 5.32 17.46
N ALA A 250 7.34 4.68 18.14
CA ALA A 250 7.55 3.46 18.90
C ALA A 250 6.49 2.39 18.59
N ALA A 251 6.83 1.13 18.81
CA ALA A 251 5.87 0.03 18.80
C ALA A 251 4.92 0.16 20.00
N VAL A 252 3.62 0.04 19.76
CA VAL A 252 2.57 0.11 20.80
C VAL A 252 1.84 -1.21 21.01
N GLU A 253 1.90 -2.14 20.04
CA GLU A 253 1.28 -3.46 20.13
C GLU A 253 1.92 -4.40 19.09
N ASP A 254 2.34 -5.59 19.51
CA ASP A 254 2.86 -6.64 18.60
C ASP A 254 1.72 -7.58 18.19
N HIS A 255 1.70 -7.98 16.92
CA HIS A 255 0.63 -8.81 16.32
C HIS A 255 1.13 -10.14 15.76
N LEU A 256 2.35 -10.17 15.21
CA LEU A 256 2.97 -11.41 14.73
C LEU A 256 4.44 -11.43 15.14
N VAL A 257 4.92 -12.63 15.45
CA VAL A 257 6.34 -12.96 15.56
C VAL A 257 6.65 -13.95 14.46
N LEU A 258 7.65 -13.63 13.64
CA LEU A 258 8.12 -14.43 12.53
C LEU A 258 9.61 -14.75 12.69
N ASP A 259 10.04 -15.83 12.04
CA ASP A 259 11.46 -16.05 11.80
C ASP A 259 11.99 -15.14 10.67
N PRO A 260 13.32 -15.05 10.47
CA PRO A 260 13.89 -14.27 9.37
C PRO A 260 13.48 -14.73 7.96
N ALA A 261 13.03 -15.98 7.80
CA ALA A 261 12.54 -16.54 6.54
C ALA A 261 11.05 -16.24 6.29
N GLY A 262 10.39 -15.55 7.22
CA GLY A 262 9.00 -15.14 7.15
C GLY A 262 7.99 -16.21 7.56
N HIS A 263 8.40 -17.25 8.30
CA HIS A 263 7.45 -18.20 8.90
C HIS A 263 6.83 -17.60 10.16
N VAL A 264 5.52 -17.74 10.33
CA VAL A 264 4.85 -17.25 11.55
C VAL A 264 5.15 -18.22 12.69
N LEU A 265 5.89 -17.74 13.69
CA LEU A 265 6.19 -18.47 14.92
C LEU A 265 5.05 -18.33 15.93
N THR A 266 4.46 -17.14 16.02
CA THR A 266 3.38 -16.85 16.95
C THR A 266 2.49 -15.75 16.40
N ALA A 267 1.18 -15.95 16.47
CA ALA A 267 0.19 -14.91 16.28
C ALA A 267 -0.24 -14.35 17.65
N LEU A 268 -0.10 -13.04 17.83
CA LEU A 268 -0.49 -12.31 19.02
C LEU A 268 -1.83 -11.63 18.75
N GLU A 269 -2.89 -12.32 19.11
CA GLU A 269 -4.27 -11.92 18.88
C GLU A 269 -4.59 -10.56 19.52
N PRO A 270 -4.91 -9.51 18.74
CA PRO A 270 -5.18 -8.19 19.30
C PRO A 270 -6.53 -8.20 20.04
N ALA A 271 -6.52 -7.82 21.32
CA ALA A 271 -7.74 -7.64 22.09
C ALA A 271 -8.25 -6.20 21.96
N PRO A 272 -9.57 -5.98 21.81
CA PRO A 272 -10.12 -4.64 21.89
C PRO A 272 -9.96 -4.08 23.31
N ASP A 273 -9.69 -2.79 23.40
CA ASP A 273 -9.69 -2.09 24.70
C ASP A 273 -11.11 -2.03 25.28
N PRO A 274 -11.31 -2.37 26.56
CA PRO A 274 -12.66 -2.38 27.16
C PRO A 274 -13.25 -0.99 27.43
N ARG A 275 -12.45 0.09 27.34
CA ARG A 275 -12.95 1.46 27.58
C ARG A 275 -14.03 1.84 26.58
N HIS A 276 -15.12 2.42 27.10
CA HIS A 276 -16.19 2.96 26.28
C HIS A 276 -15.68 4.04 25.31
N SER A 277 -16.36 4.19 24.18
CA SER A 277 -16.07 5.28 23.25
C SER A 277 -16.29 6.64 23.92
N ALA A 278 -15.42 7.60 23.61
CA ALA A 278 -15.52 8.97 24.11
C ALA A 278 -15.27 9.96 22.96
N PRO A 279 -16.15 10.96 22.74
CA PRO A 279 -15.94 11.94 21.69
C PRO A 279 -14.67 12.77 21.94
N LEU A 280 -13.98 13.15 20.87
CA LEU A 280 -12.90 14.14 20.95
C LEU A 280 -13.48 15.52 21.30
N SER A 281 -12.71 16.35 22.01
CA SER A 281 -13.12 17.74 22.26
C SER A 281 -13.28 18.52 20.95
N PRO A 282 -14.18 19.50 20.88
CA PRO A 282 -14.38 20.32 19.67
C PRO A 282 -13.09 20.99 19.18
N GLU A 283 -12.23 21.45 20.09
CA GLU A 283 -10.94 22.07 19.77
C GLU A 283 -10.00 21.09 19.08
N VAL A 284 -9.93 19.85 19.57
CA VAL A 284 -9.10 18.79 18.96
C VAL A 284 -9.63 18.44 17.56
N GLN A 285 -10.96 18.31 17.40
CA GLN A 285 -11.57 18.04 16.10
C GLN A 285 -11.28 19.16 15.08
N ALA A 286 -11.38 20.42 15.49
CA ALA A 286 -11.05 21.56 14.64
C ALA A 286 -9.57 21.56 14.21
N GLY A 287 -8.65 21.24 15.13
CA GLY A 287 -7.22 21.09 14.82
C GLY A 287 -6.92 19.95 13.86
N LEU A 288 -7.58 18.80 14.02
CA LEU A 288 -7.48 17.67 13.09
C LEU A 288 -7.94 18.07 11.69
N GLN A 289 -9.10 18.74 11.58
CA GLN A 289 -9.59 19.24 10.30
C GLN A 289 -8.59 20.20 9.65
N ALA A 290 -8.01 21.14 10.42
CA ALA A 290 -7.00 22.06 9.92
C ALA A 290 -5.74 21.33 9.40
N LEU A 291 -5.22 20.35 10.15
CA LEU A 291 -4.05 19.57 9.76
C LEU A 291 -4.29 18.69 8.53
N VAL A 292 -5.40 17.95 8.50
CA VAL A 292 -5.72 17.07 7.36
C VAL A 292 -5.88 17.90 6.07
N ARG A 293 -6.50 19.09 6.16
CA ARG A 293 -6.59 20.04 5.04
C ARG A 293 -5.22 20.56 4.61
N ALA A 294 -4.39 20.98 5.56
CA ALA A 294 -3.05 21.49 5.28
C ALA A 294 -2.13 20.45 4.64
N GLN A 295 -2.32 19.16 4.95
CA GLN A 295 -1.57 18.03 4.37
C GLN A 295 -2.16 17.52 3.05
N SER A 296 -3.32 18.03 2.62
CA SER A 296 -3.98 17.59 1.39
C SER A 296 -3.68 18.54 0.23
N ALA A 297 -3.87 18.06 -1.01
CA ALA A 297 -3.76 18.91 -2.18
C ALA A 297 -4.73 20.10 -2.08
N PRO A 298 -4.32 21.35 -2.39
CA PRO A 298 -5.17 22.53 -2.24
C PRO A 298 -6.54 22.41 -2.92
N ALA A 299 -6.59 21.78 -4.10
CA ALA A 299 -7.82 21.53 -4.84
C ALA A 299 -8.82 20.59 -4.12
N LEU A 300 -8.34 19.74 -3.20
CA LEU A 300 -9.19 18.87 -2.38
C LEU A 300 -9.62 19.52 -1.06
N ALA A 301 -9.08 20.68 -0.69
CA ALA A 301 -9.24 21.25 0.65
C ALA A 301 -10.71 21.51 1.05
N GLY A 302 -11.56 21.89 0.09
CA GLY A 302 -12.99 22.08 0.31
C GLY A 302 -13.74 20.77 0.55
N ALA A 303 -13.51 19.77 -0.30
CA ALA A 303 -14.11 18.45 -0.15
C ALA A 303 -13.65 17.74 1.14
N VAL A 304 -12.36 17.85 1.48
CA VAL A 304 -11.81 17.36 2.76
C VAL A 304 -12.49 18.03 3.96
N ALA A 305 -12.72 19.35 3.90
CA ALA A 305 -13.43 20.06 4.96
C ALA A 305 -14.86 19.54 5.14
N GLY A 306 -15.59 19.31 4.04
CA GLY A 306 -16.93 18.74 4.08
C GLY A 306 -16.97 17.34 4.70
N VAL A 307 -16.04 16.46 4.31
CA VAL A 307 -15.94 15.12 4.90
C VAL A 307 -15.62 15.17 6.38
N MET A 308 -14.64 15.98 6.80
CA MET A 308 -14.27 16.11 8.22
C MET A 308 -15.43 16.65 9.07
N ALA A 309 -16.19 17.63 8.56
CA ALA A 309 -17.34 18.18 9.27
C ALA A 309 -18.48 17.15 9.45
N ALA A 310 -18.58 16.17 8.56
CA ALA A 310 -19.57 15.11 8.64
C ALA A 310 -19.13 13.90 9.51
N LEU A 311 -17.88 13.89 9.99
CA LEU A 311 -17.34 12.80 10.80
C LEU A 311 -17.48 13.08 12.29
N ALA A 312 -18.15 12.17 13.00
CA ALA A 312 -18.03 12.08 14.45
C ALA A 312 -16.71 11.37 14.81
N ILE A 313 -15.77 12.09 15.41
CA ILE A 313 -14.45 11.56 15.80
C ILE A 313 -14.42 11.23 17.29
N GLU A 314 -14.09 9.99 17.62
CA GLU A 314 -14.09 9.47 18.99
C GLU A 314 -12.83 8.64 19.30
N TRP A 315 -12.43 8.61 20.56
CA TRP A 315 -11.59 7.54 21.11
C TRP A 315 -12.43 6.26 21.25
N ALA A 316 -11.87 5.10 20.94
CA ALA A 316 -12.56 3.81 21.07
C ALA A 316 -11.59 2.64 21.28
N GLY A 317 -12.12 1.52 21.77
CA GLY A 317 -11.42 0.25 21.79
C GLY A 317 -11.41 -0.42 20.42
N LEU A 318 -10.27 -0.36 19.73
CA LEU A 318 -10.07 -1.01 18.42
C LEU A 318 -9.22 -2.26 18.56
N ALA A 319 -9.69 -3.36 17.98
CA ALA A 319 -8.90 -4.58 17.86
C ALA A 319 -7.94 -4.46 16.67
N GLY A 320 -6.63 -4.47 16.93
CA GLY A 320 -5.60 -4.60 15.91
C GLY A 320 -5.39 -3.40 14.98
N GLY A 321 -5.94 -2.23 15.29
CA GLY A 321 -5.78 -1.00 14.51
C GLY A 321 -5.66 0.25 15.38
N LEU A 322 -5.14 1.34 14.77
CA LEU A 322 -5.07 2.66 15.41
C LEU A 322 -6.19 3.60 14.97
N VAL A 323 -6.84 3.30 13.83
CA VAL A 323 -7.94 4.08 13.26
C VAL A 323 -8.91 3.17 12.54
N GLU A 324 -10.21 3.46 12.68
CA GLU A 324 -11.30 2.86 11.90
C GLU A 324 -12.21 3.98 11.41
N VAL A 325 -12.57 4.00 10.12
CA VAL A 325 -13.49 5.00 9.57
C VAL A 325 -14.64 4.32 8.85
N THR A 326 -15.79 4.25 9.52
CA THR A 326 -16.98 3.51 9.06
C THR A 326 -18.19 4.45 9.04
N GLY A 327 -18.83 4.60 7.88
CA GLY A 327 -19.93 5.55 7.70
C GLY A 327 -19.54 6.95 8.17
N ALA A 328 -20.40 7.62 8.94
CA ALA A 328 -20.13 8.96 9.49
C ALA A 328 -19.27 8.96 10.78
N ARG A 329 -18.59 7.87 11.13
CA ARG A 329 -17.77 7.78 12.35
C ARG A 329 -16.31 7.51 12.02
N ALA A 330 -15.44 8.18 12.76
CA ALA A 330 -14.01 7.92 12.79
C ALA A 330 -13.59 7.61 14.24
N ARG A 331 -12.99 6.45 14.45
CA ARG A 331 -12.55 5.97 15.75
C ARG A 331 -11.04 5.94 15.78
N LEU A 332 -10.45 6.53 16.81
CA LEU A 332 -9.02 6.43 17.10
C LEU A 332 -8.82 5.53 18.32
N ALA A 333 -7.83 4.66 18.25
CA ALA A 333 -7.63 3.66 19.30
C ALA A 333 -7.18 4.30 20.62
N TRP A 334 -7.72 3.83 21.73
CA TRP A 334 -7.25 4.27 23.05
C TRP A 334 -5.75 4.04 23.29
N LYS A 335 -5.14 3.01 22.71
CA LYS A 335 -3.68 2.79 22.79
C LYS A 335 -2.85 3.93 22.17
N LEU A 336 -3.38 4.62 21.16
CA LEU A 336 -2.77 5.86 20.63
C LEU A 336 -2.84 6.99 21.67
N ALA A 337 -4.00 7.13 22.33
CA ALA A 337 -4.19 8.10 23.39
C ALA A 337 -3.25 7.83 24.58
N ASP A 338 -3.07 6.57 24.98
CA ASP A 338 -2.15 6.21 26.07
C ASP A 338 -0.69 6.50 25.71
N ALA A 339 -0.25 6.11 24.50
CA ALA A 339 1.09 6.39 24.03
C ALA A 339 1.38 7.90 23.97
N GLY A 340 0.39 8.70 23.51
CA GLY A 340 0.48 10.15 23.51
C GLY A 340 0.47 10.75 24.91
N GLY A 341 -0.46 10.32 25.76
CA GLY A 341 -0.61 10.77 27.15
C GLY A 341 0.64 10.50 27.98
N ALA A 342 1.25 9.32 27.86
CA ALA A 342 2.51 8.99 28.52
C ALA A 342 3.66 9.92 28.10
N ARG A 343 3.79 10.23 26.80
CA ARG A 343 4.80 11.16 26.29
C ARG A 343 4.58 12.59 26.73
N ILE A 344 3.32 13.04 26.78
CA ILE A 344 2.94 14.36 27.29
C ILE A 344 3.23 14.44 28.80
N GLY A 345 2.83 13.43 29.57
CA GLY A 345 3.05 13.37 31.02
C GLY A 345 4.53 13.35 31.40
N ALA A 346 5.37 12.68 30.63
CA ALA A 346 6.82 12.62 30.85
C ALA A 346 7.56 13.93 30.51
N ALA A 347 6.93 14.89 29.81
CA ALA A 347 7.58 16.13 29.43
C ALA A 347 7.69 17.12 30.61
N THR A 348 8.92 17.57 30.86
CA THR A 348 9.28 18.35 32.07
C THR A 348 8.92 19.84 31.98
N SER A 349 8.70 20.38 30.77
CA SER A 349 8.36 21.80 30.58
C SER A 349 7.03 21.99 29.86
N PRO A 350 6.33 23.13 30.04
CA PRO A 350 5.12 23.45 29.28
C PRO A 350 5.32 23.41 27.76
N ALA A 351 6.45 23.92 27.27
CA ALA A 351 6.77 23.91 25.84
C ALA A 351 6.98 22.49 25.30
N ALA A 352 7.70 21.64 26.05
CA ALA A 352 7.89 20.25 25.66
C ALA A 352 6.56 19.48 25.65
N ARG A 353 5.69 19.72 26.63
CA ARG A 353 4.33 19.14 26.66
C ARG A 353 3.52 19.52 25.43
N LEU A 354 3.53 20.80 25.06
CA LEU A 354 2.86 21.28 23.85
C LEU A 354 3.43 20.62 22.59
N GLY A 355 4.76 20.50 22.50
CA GLY A 355 5.43 19.78 21.40
C GLY A 355 4.98 18.32 21.27
N ARG A 356 4.89 17.58 22.38
CA ARG A 356 4.39 16.19 22.38
C ARG A 356 2.91 16.09 22.04
N ALA A 357 2.09 17.05 22.47
CA ALA A 357 0.69 17.10 22.09
C ALA A 357 0.51 17.40 20.58
N LEU A 358 1.38 18.23 20.01
CA LEU A 358 1.42 18.47 18.56
C LEU A 358 1.86 17.21 17.79
N GLU A 359 2.87 16.46 18.28
CA GLU A 359 3.25 15.16 17.70
C GLU A 359 2.06 14.19 17.65
N LEU A 360 1.29 14.10 18.74
CA LEU A 360 0.07 13.29 18.79
C LEU A 360 -0.97 13.74 17.77
N LEU A 361 -1.24 15.05 17.71
CA LEU A 361 -2.22 15.61 16.77
C LEU A 361 -1.82 15.35 15.30
N VAL A 362 -0.53 15.46 14.97
CA VAL A 362 0.01 15.15 13.64
C VAL A 362 -0.14 13.66 13.32
N GLU A 363 0.13 12.77 14.28
CA GLU A 363 -0.02 11.32 14.08
C GLU A 363 -1.50 10.95 13.85
N MET A 364 -2.43 11.51 14.63
CA MET A 364 -3.87 11.34 14.42
C MET A 364 -4.31 11.85 13.04
N ALA A 365 -3.81 13.02 12.60
CA ALA A 365 -4.11 13.58 11.28
C ALA A 365 -3.59 12.68 10.14
N ARG A 366 -2.41 12.07 10.29
CA ARG A 366 -1.88 11.11 9.29
C ARG A 366 -2.75 9.85 9.19
N LEU A 367 -3.20 9.32 10.32
CA LEU A 367 -4.10 8.16 10.39
C LEU A 367 -5.45 8.43 9.71
N LEU A 368 -6.02 9.63 9.90
CA LEU A 368 -7.29 10.03 9.29
C LEU A 368 -7.14 10.49 7.83
N GLY A 369 -5.96 10.95 7.43
CA GLY A 369 -5.75 11.65 6.17
C GLY A 369 -6.13 10.84 4.93
N ASP A 370 -5.64 9.61 4.82
CA ASP A 370 -5.92 8.73 3.67
C ASP A 370 -7.42 8.40 3.52
N PRO A 371 -8.13 7.88 4.54
CA PRO A 371 -9.56 7.58 4.40
C PRO A 371 -10.40 8.83 4.14
N VAL A 372 -10.04 9.98 4.71
CA VAL A 372 -10.72 11.26 4.45
C VAL A 372 -10.51 11.73 3.01
N ARG A 373 -9.26 11.71 2.51
CA ARG A 373 -8.94 12.08 1.13
C ARG A 373 -9.63 11.16 0.13
N ALA A 374 -9.65 9.85 0.38
CA ALA A 374 -10.32 8.89 -0.48
C ALA A 374 -11.83 9.20 -0.60
N ARG A 375 -12.49 9.51 0.52
CA ARG A 375 -13.90 9.92 0.52
C ARG A 375 -14.12 11.26 -0.18
N ALA A 376 -13.25 12.23 0.05
CA ALA A 376 -13.33 13.54 -0.62
C ALA A 376 -13.19 13.40 -2.14
N GLN A 377 -12.26 12.57 -2.60
CA GLN A 377 -12.09 12.24 -4.02
C GLN A 377 -13.31 11.50 -4.59
N ALA A 378 -13.86 10.53 -3.87
CA ALA A 378 -15.07 9.81 -4.28
C ALA A 378 -16.26 10.77 -4.44
N SER A 379 -16.51 11.63 -3.46
CA SER A 379 -17.58 12.64 -3.52
C SER A 379 -17.40 13.62 -4.69
N LEU A 380 -16.17 14.01 -5.03
CA LEU A 380 -15.90 14.82 -6.22
C LEU A 380 -16.14 14.04 -7.51
N GLY A 381 -15.78 12.75 -7.55
CA GLY A 381 -16.01 11.87 -8.71
C GLY A 381 -17.49 11.60 -8.99
N GLU A 382 -18.34 11.65 -7.97
CA GLU A 382 -19.81 11.54 -8.11
C GLU A 382 -20.47 12.79 -8.69
N LEU A 383 -19.78 13.94 -8.69
CA LEU A 383 -20.30 15.16 -9.31
C LEU A 383 -20.36 15.02 -10.84
N PRO A 384 -21.34 15.64 -11.51
CA PRO A 384 -21.35 15.75 -12.96
C PRO A 384 -20.03 16.34 -13.48
N ALA A 385 -19.49 15.82 -14.59
CA ALA A 385 -18.20 16.22 -15.13
C ALA A 385 -18.06 17.75 -15.33
N ALA A 386 -19.15 18.43 -15.70
CA ALA A 386 -19.18 19.89 -15.85
C ALA A 386 -19.05 20.68 -14.53
N ALA A 387 -19.40 20.07 -13.39
CA ALA A 387 -19.36 20.70 -12.07
C ALA A 387 -18.02 20.49 -11.34
N GLN A 388 -17.26 19.46 -11.70
CA GLN A 388 -15.98 19.11 -11.08
C GLN A 388 -14.93 20.24 -11.16
N PRO A 389 -14.72 20.94 -12.30
CA PRO A 389 -13.74 22.03 -12.37
C PRO A 389 -14.03 23.15 -11.39
N ARG A 390 -15.32 23.51 -11.22
CA ARG A 390 -15.73 24.55 -10.27
C ARG A 390 -15.50 24.11 -8.82
N ALA A 391 -15.77 22.86 -8.49
CA ALA A 391 -15.52 22.31 -7.16
C ALA A 391 -14.02 22.29 -6.81
N LEU A 392 -13.16 21.97 -7.79
CA LEU A 392 -11.71 21.96 -7.63
C LEU A 392 -11.09 23.38 -7.58
N ALA A 393 -11.69 24.34 -8.30
CA ALA A 393 -11.22 25.73 -8.34
C ALA A 393 -11.55 26.51 -7.06
N GLY A 394 -12.59 26.12 -6.32
CA GLY A 394 -13.05 26.79 -5.09
C GLY A 394 -12.15 26.62 -3.87
N GLY A 395 -10.84 26.39 -4.06
CA GLY A 395 -9.86 26.06 -3.03
C GLY A 395 -10.10 26.82 -1.71
N ALA A 396 -10.12 26.08 -0.61
CA ALA A 396 -10.35 26.66 0.71
C ALA A 396 -9.02 27.13 1.33
N PRO A 397 -9.00 28.23 2.12
CA PRO A 397 -7.77 28.76 2.71
C PRO A 397 -7.05 27.70 3.54
N ALA A 398 -5.70 27.74 3.55
CA ALA A 398 -4.87 26.79 4.27
C ALA A 398 -5.29 26.63 5.75
N GLY A 399 -5.02 25.47 6.34
CA GLY A 399 -5.32 25.21 7.75
C GLY A 399 -4.73 26.30 8.66
N ASP A 400 -5.52 26.81 9.59
CA ASP A 400 -5.13 27.89 10.49
C ASP A 400 -4.18 27.38 11.59
N ALA A 401 -2.97 27.93 11.64
CA ALA A 401 -1.95 27.58 12.64
C ALA A 401 -2.41 27.86 14.08
N ALA A 402 -3.22 28.90 14.29
CA ALA A 402 -3.76 29.21 15.61
C ALA A 402 -4.74 28.10 16.08
N THR A 403 -5.61 27.64 15.19
CA THR A 403 -6.49 26.49 15.43
C THR A 403 -5.70 25.22 15.78
N ILE A 404 -4.60 24.93 15.08
CA ILE A 404 -3.73 23.77 15.36
C ILE A 404 -3.07 23.90 16.75
N ALA A 405 -2.57 25.09 17.09
CA ALA A 405 -1.95 25.35 18.40
C ALA A 405 -2.96 25.24 19.56
N ALA A 406 -4.20 25.71 19.36
CA ALA A 406 -5.28 25.57 20.33
C ALA A 406 -5.63 24.09 20.57
N ALA A 407 -5.72 23.30 19.50
CA ALA A 407 -5.96 21.85 19.60
C ALA A 407 -4.85 21.11 20.35
N ALA A 408 -3.58 21.43 20.09
CA ALA A 408 -2.46 20.86 20.83
C ALA A 408 -2.49 21.24 22.33
N THR A 409 -2.90 22.48 22.64
CA THR A 409 -3.09 22.93 24.03
C THR A 409 -4.23 22.19 24.73
N ALA A 410 -5.34 21.96 24.02
CA ALA A 410 -6.47 21.18 24.52
C ALA A 410 -6.05 19.74 24.86
N LEU A 411 -5.35 19.05 23.94
CA LEU A 411 -4.79 17.71 24.18
C LEU A 411 -3.85 17.68 25.40
N ALA A 412 -2.91 18.63 25.48
CA ALA A 412 -1.98 18.71 26.61
C ALA A 412 -2.69 18.93 27.97
N THR A 413 -3.87 19.57 27.95
CA THR A 413 -4.69 19.79 29.13
C THR A 413 -5.53 18.56 29.48
N GLU A 414 -6.13 17.91 28.48
CA GLU A 414 -6.91 16.67 28.63
C GLU A 414 -6.07 15.57 29.30
N PHE A 415 -4.86 15.32 28.79
CA PHE A 415 -3.97 14.28 29.31
C PHE A 415 -3.25 14.64 30.62
N ARG A 416 -3.40 15.88 31.12
CA ARG A 416 -2.94 16.22 32.48
C ARG A 416 -3.99 15.88 33.53
N ARG A 417 -5.27 15.87 33.14
CA ARG A 417 -6.41 15.65 34.06
C ARG A 417 -6.75 14.17 34.24
N ARG A 418 -6.33 13.33 33.28
CA ARG A 418 -6.35 11.88 33.38
C ARG A 418 -5.10 11.41 34.12
#